data_AF-J2J739-F1
#
_entry.id   AF-J2J739-F1
#
_cell.length_a   1.000
_cell.length_b   1.000
_cell.length_c   1.000
_cell.angle_alpha   90.00
_cell.angle_beta   90.00
_cell.angle_gamma   90.00
#
_symmetry.space_group_name_H-M   'P 1'
#
loop_
_entity.id
_entity.type
_entity.pdbx_description
1 polymer ?
#
loop_
_entity_poly.entity_id
_entity_poly.type
_entity_poly.pdbx_seq_one_letter_code
_entity_poly.pdbx_strand_id
1 'polypeptide(L)'
;MPKIMRIFYDVVYDAICHLIEDDGFAMASHVALSTLLAVFPFLIFGTTLATFLGADQFSDRAIHLIFDTWPEAIAKPLVDQVIQVLTVPRGGLLTVSVLAAAYFASNGVEALRISLNRAYRVQETRPWYITRLASLGYVIIAVIIFAAVSILLVAVPLALDYARQWFPLFADTLEVVFSWRVYGTLFMLTVGLFVVHLWLPAGRRRVFDVVPGVLVTLLLWLAGALIFAYYLATFANYTATYAGLASVMIVLIFLYMVGVIFIIGAELNAALLKFRVRAIFKNNFLGGRQNKTSKPHKAADVGR
;
A
#
# COMPACT_ATOMS: atom_id res chain seq x y z
N MET A 1 -16.60 24.38 21.55
CA MET A 1 -15.74 23.25 21.12
C MET A 1 -14.28 23.57 21.42
N PRO A 2 -13.50 22.62 21.97
CA PRO A 2 -12.07 22.81 22.17
C PRO A 2 -11.36 23.01 20.81
N LYS A 3 -10.37 23.90 20.72
CA LYS A 3 -9.67 24.28 19.47
C LYS A 3 -9.17 23.07 18.66
N ILE A 4 -8.74 22.00 19.34
CA ILE A 4 -8.24 20.76 18.71
C ILE A 4 -9.34 20.03 17.95
N MET A 5 -10.55 19.96 18.52
CA MET A 5 -11.69 19.27 17.89
C MET A 5 -12.15 20.00 16.63
N ARG A 6 -12.07 21.34 16.62
CA ARG A 6 -12.36 22.14 15.42
C ARG A 6 -11.33 21.89 14.32
N ILE A 7 -10.03 21.90 14.63
CA ILE A 7 -8.98 21.62 13.66
C ILE A 7 -9.14 20.21 13.08
N PHE A 8 -9.44 19.22 13.92
CA PHE A 8 -9.68 17.85 13.44
C PHE A 8 -10.88 17.77 12.48
N TYR A 9 -11.98 18.43 12.84
CA TYR A 9 -13.16 18.52 11.97
C TYR A 9 -12.82 19.21 10.64
N ASP A 10 -12.12 20.34 10.68
CA ASP A 10 -11.74 21.10 9.49
C ASP A 10 -10.84 20.26 8.56
N VAL A 11 -9.91 19.47 9.13
CA VAL A 11 -9.03 18.57 8.36
C VAL A 11 -9.79 17.44 7.69
N VAL A 12 -10.68 16.77 8.43
CA VAL A 12 -11.47 15.65 7.88
C VAL A 12 -12.45 16.17 6.83
N TYR A 13 -13.08 17.31 7.09
CA TYR A 13 -13.98 17.96 6.15
C TYR A 13 -13.24 18.36 4.86
N ASP A 14 -12.07 18.99 4.97
CA ASP A 14 -11.23 19.36 3.82
C ASP A 14 -10.84 18.11 2.99
N ALA A 15 -10.42 17.03 3.65
CA ALA A 15 -10.04 15.80 2.98
C ALA A 15 -11.22 15.15 2.21
N ILE A 16 -12.43 15.15 2.79
CA ILE A 16 -13.62 14.58 2.13
C ILE A 16 -14.11 15.48 0.99
N CYS A 17 -14.14 16.79 1.18
CA CYS A 17 -14.52 17.73 0.12
C CYS A 17 -13.58 17.61 -1.07
N HIS A 18 -12.26 17.60 -0.82
CA HIS A 18 -11.28 17.48 -1.89
C HIS A 18 -11.26 16.10 -2.53
N LEU A 19 -11.57 15.01 -1.82
CA LEU A 19 -11.79 13.70 -2.46
C LEU A 19 -12.84 13.78 -3.58
N ILE A 20 -13.87 14.62 -3.42
CA ILE A 20 -14.92 14.83 -4.42
C ILE A 20 -14.46 15.82 -5.49
N GLU A 21 -13.91 16.97 -5.08
CA GLU A 21 -13.52 18.08 -5.98
C GLU A 21 -12.30 17.76 -6.86
N ASP A 22 -11.35 16.97 -6.34
CA ASP A 22 -10.12 16.60 -7.04
C ASP A 22 -10.26 15.30 -7.86
N ASP A 23 -11.50 14.88 -8.16
CA ASP A 23 -11.86 13.67 -8.92
C ASP A 23 -11.36 12.36 -8.28
N GLY A 24 -11.26 12.30 -6.94
CA GLY A 24 -10.70 11.17 -6.20
C GLY A 24 -11.34 9.83 -6.53
N PHE A 25 -12.66 9.78 -6.74
CA PHE A 25 -13.36 8.58 -7.18
C PHE A 25 -12.98 8.16 -8.61
N ALA A 26 -12.87 9.10 -9.55
CA ALA A 26 -12.42 8.78 -10.91
C ALA A 26 -10.96 8.30 -10.91
N MET A 27 -10.11 8.90 -10.07
CA MET A 27 -8.74 8.47 -9.86
C MET A 27 -8.66 7.07 -9.25
N ALA A 28 -9.53 6.72 -8.31
CA ALA A 28 -9.62 5.36 -7.78
C ALA A 28 -9.99 4.34 -8.87
N SER A 29 -10.93 4.68 -9.76
CA SER A 29 -11.25 3.85 -10.94
C SER A 29 -10.05 3.67 -11.86
N HIS A 30 -9.28 4.74 -12.09
CA HIS A 30 -8.06 4.66 -12.88
C HIS A 30 -7.00 3.75 -12.23
N VAL A 31 -6.81 3.85 -10.91
CA VAL A 31 -5.92 2.96 -10.14
C VAL A 31 -6.39 1.52 -10.24
N ALA A 32 -7.68 1.26 -10.03
CA ALA A 32 -8.24 -0.09 -10.04
C ALA A 32 -8.06 -0.78 -11.39
N LEU A 33 -8.48 -0.12 -12.47
CA LEU A 33 -8.36 -0.66 -13.82
C LEU A 33 -6.90 -0.84 -14.23
N SER A 34 -6.04 0.14 -13.94
CA SER A 34 -4.61 0.06 -14.29
C SER A 34 -3.90 -1.03 -13.51
N THR A 35 -4.26 -1.23 -12.24
CA THR A 35 -3.73 -2.33 -11.42
C THR A 35 -4.17 -3.68 -11.97
N LEU A 36 -5.46 -3.84 -12.28
CA LEU A 36 -5.99 -5.08 -12.86
C LEU A 36 -5.28 -5.44 -14.17
N LEU A 37 -5.10 -4.47 -15.06
CA LEU A 37 -4.40 -4.64 -16.33
C LEU A 37 -2.89 -4.89 -16.15
N ALA A 38 -2.30 -4.41 -15.06
CA ALA A 38 -0.88 -4.58 -14.74
C ALA A 38 -0.56 -5.93 -14.08
N VAL A 39 -1.53 -6.65 -13.49
CA VAL A 39 -1.30 -7.93 -12.80
C VAL A 39 -0.62 -8.96 -13.72
N PHE A 40 -1.20 -9.23 -14.90
CA PHE A 40 -0.64 -10.24 -15.80
C PHE A 40 0.74 -9.86 -16.34
N PRO A 41 0.96 -8.63 -16.88
CA PRO A 41 2.29 -8.17 -17.26
C PRO A 41 3.31 -8.24 -16.13
N PHE A 42 2.91 -7.89 -14.90
CA PHE A 42 3.78 -7.96 -13.73
C PHE A 42 4.22 -9.39 -13.45
N LEU A 43 3.31 -10.36 -13.49
CA LEU A 43 3.65 -11.78 -13.25
C LEU A 43 4.52 -12.35 -14.36
N ILE A 44 4.28 -12.01 -15.63
CA ILE A 44 5.11 -12.44 -16.76
C ILE A 44 6.53 -11.89 -16.62
N PHE A 45 6.65 -10.58 -16.39
CA PHE A 45 7.94 -9.92 -16.24
C PHE A 45 8.68 -10.43 -14.99
N GLY A 46 7.96 -10.48 -13.86
CA GLY A 46 8.48 -10.90 -12.57
C GLY A 46 8.98 -12.33 -12.58
N THR A 47 8.22 -13.27 -13.13
CA THR A 47 8.63 -14.68 -13.26
C THR A 47 9.88 -14.79 -14.13
N THR A 48 9.92 -14.09 -15.27
CA THR A 48 11.08 -14.12 -16.16
C THR A 48 12.34 -13.59 -15.47
N LEU A 49 12.23 -12.44 -14.79
CA LEU A 49 13.34 -11.83 -14.06
C LEU A 49 13.76 -12.68 -12.87
N ALA A 50 12.81 -13.28 -12.15
CA ALA A 50 13.12 -14.12 -11.00
C ALA A 50 13.80 -15.44 -11.41
N THR A 51 13.34 -16.11 -12.47
CA THR A 51 14.05 -17.28 -13.05
C THR A 51 15.47 -16.91 -13.47
N PHE A 52 15.68 -15.74 -14.07
CA PHE A 52 17.02 -15.24 -14.39
C PHE A 52 17.91 -15.06 -13.14
N LEU A 53 17.31 -14.71 -11.99
CA LEU A 53 17.99 -14.58 -10.70
C LEU A 53 18.06 -15.90 -9.91
N GLY A 54 17.61 -17.03 -10.46
CA GLY A 54 17.62 -18.34 -9.81
C GLY A 54 16.46 -18.60 -8.83
N ALA A 55 15.37 -17.82 -8.92
CA ALA A 55 14.18 -17.93 -8.09
C ALA A 55 12.98 -18.50 -8.87
N ASP A 56 13.08 -19.77 -9.28
CA ASP A 56 12.10 -20.42 -10.17
C ASP A 56 10.68 -20.55 -9.59
N GLN A 57 10.55 -20.53 -8.26
CA GLN A 57 9.25 -20.58 -7.58
C GLN A 57 8.55 -19.21 -7.49
N PHE A 58 9.07 -18.16 -8.13
CA PHE A 58 8.52 -16.81 -8.01
C PHE A 58 7.04 -16.73 -8.39
N SER A 59 6.61 -17.33 -9.50
CA SER A 59 5.22 -17.21 -9.96
C SER A 59 4.23 -17.67 -8.88
N ASP A 60 4.37 -18.90 -8.41
CA ASP A 60 3.48 -19.48 -7.41
C ASP A 60 3.56 -18.70 -6.08
N ARG A 61 4.77 -18.32 -5.66
CA ARG A 61 4.97 -17.60 -4.41
C ARG A 61 4.47 -16.16 -4.47
N ALA A 62 4.63 -15.46 -5.59
CA ALA A 62 4.11 -14.11 -5.79
C ALA A 62 2.59 -14.12 -5.80
N ILE A 63 1.95 -15.11 -6.44
CA ILE A 63 0.51 -15.33 -6.38
C ILE A 63 0.08 -15.47 -4.90
N HIS A 64 0.69 -16.37 -4.14
CA HIS A 64 0.36 -16.55 -2.73
C HIS A 64 0.64 -15.30 -1.88
N LEU A 65 1.77 -14.61 -2.08
CA LEU A 65 2.10 -13.39 -1.33
C LEU A 65 1.14 -12.24 -1.60
N ILE A 66 0.67 -12.09 -2.85
CA ILE A 66 -0.27 -11.03 -3.21
C ILE A 66 -1.67 -11.41 -2.70
N PHE A 67 -2.11 -12.64 -2.94
CA PHE A 67 -3.52 -13.03 -2.79
C PHE A 67 -3.88 -13.69 -1.47
N ASP A 68 -2.95 -14.36 -0.76
CA ASP A 68 -3.23 -14.93 0.57
C ASP A 68 -3.54 -13.82 1.60
N THR A 69 -3.16 -12.58 1.30
CA THR A 69 -3.42 -11.41 2.15
C THR A 69 -4.82 -10.83 1.94
N TRP A 70 -5.51 -11.27 0.88
CA TRP A 70 -6.88 -10.88 0.57
C TRP A 70 -7.83 -11.92 1.13
N PRO A 71 -9.07 -11.55 1.50
CA PRO A 71 -10.10 -12.53 1.80
C PRO A 71 -10.24 -13.55 0.66
N GLU A 72 -10.33 -14.85 0.99
CA GLU A 72 -10.30 -15.95 0.02
C GLU A 72 -11.35 -15.77 -1.09
N ALA A 73 -12.52 -15.26 -0.73
CA ALA A 73 -13.62 -15.02 -1.68
C ALA A 73 -13.26 -13.99 -2.77
N ILE A 74 -12.28 -13.12 -2.53
CA ILE A 74 -11.77 -12.12 -3.48
C ILE A 74 -10.57 -12.66 -4.25
N ALA A 75 -9.70 -13.38 -3.54
CA ALA A 75 -8.44 -13.92 -4.04
C ALA A 75 -8.59 -15.09 -5.02
N LYS A 76 -9.60 -15.96 -4.81
CA LYS A 76 -9.76 -17.23 -5.53
C LYS A 76 -10.18 -17.06 -7.00
N PRO A 77 -11.26 -16.31 -7.33
CA PRO A 77 -11.34 -15.72 -8.67
C PRO A 77 -10.09 -14.85 -8.83
N LEU A 78 -9.62 -14.43 -9.97
CA LEU A 78 -8.30 -13.85 -10.17
C LEU A 78 -7.13 -14.82 -10.02
N VAL A 79 -6.91 -15.50 -8.88
CA VAL A 79 -5.85 -16.55 -8.82
C VAL A 79 -6.12 -17.61 -9.88
N ASP A 80 -7.36 -18.11 -9.98
CA ASP A 80 -7.75 -19.12 -10.95
C ASP A 80 -7.52 -18.65 -12.40
N GLN A 81 -7.84 -17.38 -12.71
CA GLN A 81 -7.63 -16.82 -14.05
C GLN A 81 -6.15 -16.52 -14.34
N VAL A 82 -5.39 -16.08 -13.34
CA VAL A 82 -3.95 -15.85 -13.43
C VAL A 82 -3.23 -17.16 -13.74
N ILE A 83 -3.51 -18.23 -12.99
CA ILE A 83 -2.92 -19.55 -13.22
C ILE A 83 -3.25 -20.05 -14.63
N GLN A 84 -4.53 -19.98 -15.02
CA GLN A 84 -4.98 -20.43 -16.35
C GLN A 84 -4.22 -19.75 -17.50
N VAL A 85 -3.95 -18.44 -17.37
CA VAL A 85 -3.25 -17.66 -18.40
C VAL A 85 -1.73 -17.89 -18.39
N LEU A 86 -1.14 -18.16 -17.21
CA LEU A 86 0.30 -18.41 -17.05
C LEU A 86 0.71 -19.83 -17.45
N THR A 87 -0.19 -20.81 -17.36
CA THR A 87 0.09 -22.21 -17.76
C THR A 87 0.10 -22.44 -19.27
N VAL A 88 -0.29 -21.45 -20.09
CA VAL A 88 -0.28 -21.57 -21.56
C VAL A 88 1.15 -21.34 -22.07
N PRO A 89 1.81 -22.36 -22.66
CA PRO A 89 3.17 -22.20 -23.20
C PRO A 89 3.18 -21.16 -24.31
N ARG A 90 4.08 -20.17 -24.23
CA ARG A 90 4.28 -19.16 -25.28
C ARG A 90 5.63 -19.38 -25.95
N GLY A 91 5.59 -19.84 -27.21
CA GLY A 91 6.76 -19.86 -28.09
C GLY A 91 6.85 -18.57 -28.89
N GLY A 92 7.99 -17.87 -28.83
CA GLY A 92 8.30 -16.72 -29.69
C GLY A 92 8.73 -15.44 -28.94
N LEU A 93 9.72 -14.74 -29.52
CA LEU A 93 10.27 -13.41 -29.15
C LEU A 93 10.20 -13.04 -27.65
N LEU A 94 10.76 -13.90 -26.79
CA LEU A 94 10.85 -13.73 -25.33
C LEU A 94 11.27 -12.31 -24.92
N THR A 95 12.26 -11.73 -25.59
CA THR A 95 12.78 -10.39 -25.28
C THR A 95 11.77 -9.26 -25.54
N VAL A 96 11.03 -9.28 -26.64
CA VAL A 96 10.04 -8.23 -26.96
C VAL A 96 8.84 -8.31 -26.01
N SER A 97 8.37 -9.53 -25.73
CA SER A 97 7.24 -9.75 -24.82
C SER A 97 7.57 -9.35 -23.38
N VAL A 98 8.80 -9.59 -22.91
CA VAL A 98 9.25 -9.20 -21.56
C VAL A 98 9.35 -7.67 -21.43
N LEU A 99 9.88 -6.98 -22.44
CA LEU A 99 9.94 -5.51 -22.43
C LEU A 99 8.54 -4.89 -22.46
N ALA A 100 7.63 -5.44 -23.27
CA ALA A 100 6.23 -5.02 -23.27
C ALA A 100 5.58 -5.28 -21.91
N ALA A 101 5.82 -6.46 -21.31
CA ALA A 101 5.29 -6.81 -20.00
C ALA A 101 5.78 -5.85 -18.91
N ALA A 102 7.07 -5.49 -18.89
CA ALA A 102 7.61 -4.48 -17.98
C ALA A 102 6.91 -3.13 -18.13
N TYR A 103 6.71 -2.68 -19.37
CA TYR A 103 6.01 -1.43 -19.65
C TYR A 103 4.57 -1.45 -19.13
N PHE A 104 3.79 -2.48 -19.44
CA PHE A 104 2.41 -2.58 -18.97
C PHE A 104 2.30 -2.80 -17.45
N ALA A 105 3.24 -3.52 -16.84
CA ALA A 105 3.30 -3.67 -15.38
C ALA A 105 3.47 -2.31 -14.68
N SER A 106 4.25 -1.40 -15.27
CA SER A 106 4.48 -0.06 -14.72
C SER A 106 3.23 0.83 -14.72
N ASN A 107 2.17 0.49 -15.47
CA ASN A 107 0.95 1.31 -15.52
C ASN A 107 0.22 1.39 -14.19
N GLY A 108 0.24 0.32 -13.36
CA GLY A 108 -0.34 0.38 -12.02
C GLY A 108 0.36 1.41 -11.12
N VAL A 109 1.69 1.45 -11.18
CA VAL A 109 2.50 2.44 -10.44
C VAL A 109 2.26 3.86 -10.95
N GLU A 110 2.14 4.04 -12.27
CA GLU A 110 1.82 5.34 -12.87
C GLU A 110 0.45 5.85 -12.43
N ALA A 111 -0.56 4.98 -12.36
CA ALA A 111 -1.88 5.35 -11.88
C ALA A 111 -1.82 5.82 -10.42
N LEU A 112 -1.12 5.09 -9.54
CA LEU A 112 -0.89 5.52 -8.16
C LEU A 112 -0.19 6.88 -8.09
N ARG A 113 0.85 7.09 -8.91
CA ARG A 113 1.59 8.36 -8.96
C ARG A 113 0.70 9.52 -9.34
N ILE A 114 -0.10 9.37 -10.39
CA ILE A 114 -1.02 10.41 -10.89
C ILE A 114 -2.07 10.72 -9.81
N SER A 115 -2.67 9.70 -9.20
CA SER A 115 -3.67 9.87 -8.13
C SER A 115 -3.08 10.55 -6.89
N LEU A 116 -1.85 10.19 -6.49
CA LEU A 116 -1.17 10.88 -5.38
C LEU A 116 -0.81 12.32 -5.72
N ASN A 117 -0.32 12.60 -6.92
CA ASN A 117 -0.03 13.98 -7.34
C ASN A 117 -1.29 14.84 -7.29
N ARG A 118 -2.42 14.28 -7.74
CA ARG A 118 -3.74 14.91 -7.67
C ARG A 118 -4.16 15.18 -6.23
N ALA A 119 -4.16 14.15 -5.38
CA ALA A 119 -4.58 14.27 -3.98
C ALA A 119 -3.68 15.19 -3.14
N TYR A 120 -2.36 15.18 -3.39
CA TYR A 120 -1.44 16.11 -2.77
C TYR A 120 -1.45 17.51 -3.41
N ARG A 121 -2.22 17.71 -4.50
CA ARG A 121 -2.35 18.97 -5.24
C ARG A 121 -0.98 19.48 -5.71
N VAL A 122 -0.14 18.57 -6.19
CA VAL A 122 1.20 18.87 -6.73
C VAL A 122 1.23 18.57 -8.22
N GLN A 123 1.70 19.54 -9.00
CA GLN A 123 1.94 19.35 -10.43
C GLN A 123 3.24 18.55 -10.65
N GLU A 124 3.17 17.59 -11.58
CA GLU A 124 4.35 16.83 -11.98
C GLU A 124 5.27 17.71 -12.82
N THR A 125 6.49 17.93 -12.33
CA THR A 125 7.52 18.70 -13.03
C THR A 125 8.52 17.80 -13.76
N ARG A 126 8.56 16.50 -13.43
CA ARG A 126 9.45 15.54 -14.06
C ARG A 126 8.91 15.20 -15.47
N PRO A 127 9.78 15.13 -16.49
CA PRO A 127 9.37 14.70 -17.82
C PRO A 127 8.88 13.25 -17.81
N TRP A 128 7.96 12.94 -18.74
CA TRP A 128 7.22 11.67 -18.78
C TRP A 128 8.12 10.42 -18.83
N TYR A 129 9.30 10.50 -19.45
CA TYR A 129 10.23 9.38 -19.56
C TYR A 129 10.95 9.10 -18.23
N ILE A 130 11.24 10.13 -17.42
CA ILE A 130 11.83 9.94 -16.08
C ILE A 130 10.81 9.28 -15.16
N THR A 131 9.56 9.71 -15.21
CA THR A 131 8.51 9.13 -14.37
C THR A 131 8.20 7.70 -14.77
N ARG A 132 8.21 7.42 -16.08
CA ARG A 132 8.09 6.05 -16.60
C ARG A 132 9.24 5.15 -16.14
N LEU A 133 10.48 5.63 -16.22
CA LEU A 133 11.65 4.89 -15.72
C LEU A 133 11.59 4.67 -14.20
N ALA A 134 11.12 5.65 -13.43
CA ALA A 134 10.91 5.51 -12.00
C ALA A 134 9.87 4.41 -11.71
N SER A 135 8.74 4.41 -12.41
CA SER A 135 7.69 3.40 -12.27
C SER A 135 8.15 1.99 -12.66
N LEU A 136 8.99 1.86 -13.70
CA LEU A 136 9.68 0.61 -14.00
C LEU A 136 10.62 0.19 -12.87
N GLY A 137 11.36 1.14 -12.27
CA GLY A 137 12.19 0.89 -11.09
C GLY A 137 11.40 0.34 -9.90
N TYR A 138 10.23 0.91 -9.60
CA TYR A 138 9.34 0.38 -8.57
C TYR A 138 8.88 -1.06 -8.87
N VAL A 139 8.56 -1.36 -10.13
CA VAL A 139 8.21 -2.74 -10.55
C VAL A 139 9.38 -3.69 -10.34
N ILE A 140 10.59 -3.30 -10.75
CA ILE A 140 11.80 -4.12 -10.56
C ILE A 140 12.08 -4.36 -9.07
N ILE A 141 12.00 -3.31 -8.24
CA ILE A 141 12.17 -3.43 -6.79
C ILE A 141 11.12 -4.36 -6.19
N ALA A 142 9.85 -4.24 -6.61
CA ALA A 142 8.79 -5.13 -6.14
C ALA A 142 9.07 -6.60 -6.52
N VAL A 143 9.53 -6.87 -7.75
CA VAL A 143 9.95 -8.22 -8.18
C VAL A 143 11.13 -8.72 -7.35
N ILE A 144 12.16 -7.91 -7.11
CA ILE A 144 13.32 -8.32 -6.30
C ILE A 144 12.88 -8.63 -4.87
N ILE A 145 12.01 -7.82 -4.27
CA ILE A 145 11.49 -8.08 -2.92
C ILE A 145 10.70 -9.38 -2.91
N PHE A 146 9.77 -9.59 -3.85
CA PHE A 146 9.01 -10.85 -3.91
C PHE A 146 9.90 -12.07 -4.20
N ALA A 147 10.94 -11.94 -5.01
CA ALA A 147 11.92 -13.00 -5.23
C ALA A 147 12.72 -13.31 -3.95
N ALA A 148 13.18 -12.29 -3.23
CA ALA A 148 13.87 -12.47 -1.96
C ALA A 148 12.95 -13.13 -0.90
N VAL A 149 11.69 -12.69 -0.81
CA VAL A 149 10.69 -13.28 0.08
C VAL A 149 10.39 -14.73 -0.30
N SER A 150 10.30 -15.05 -1.60
CA SER A 150 10.15 -16.42 -2.12
C SER A 150 11.30 -17.32 -1.67
N ILE A 151 12.54 -16.85 -1.77
CA ILE A 151 13.73 -17.58 -1.29
C ILE A 151 13.67 -17.77 0.23
N LEU A 152 13.33 -16.72 1.00
CA LEU A 152 13.22 -16.79 2.46
C LEU A 152 12.14 -17.76 2.93
N LEU A 153 11.01 -17.85 2.21
CA LEU A 153 9.94 -18.82 2.50
C LEU A 153 10.41 -20.27 2.39
N VAL A 154 11.46 -20.55 1.62
CA VAL A 154 12.07 -21.89 1.51
C VAL A 154 13.26 -22.05 2.46
N ALA A 155 14.11 -21.04 2.54
CA ALA A 155 15.34 -21.07 3.34
C ALA A 155 15.06 -21.10 4.85
N VAL A 156 14.05 -20.36 5.33
CA VAL A 156 13.74 -20.27 6.77
C VAL A 156 13.26 -21.61 7.34
N PRO A 157 12.27 -22.31 6.76
CA PRO A 157 11.88 -23.64 7.26
C PRO A 157 13.05 -24.63 7.23
N LEU A 158 13.83 -24.65 6.14
CA LEU A 158 14.99 -25.52 6.04
C LEU A 158 16.03 -25.24 7.14
N ALA A 159 16.33 -23.97 7.39
CA ALA A 159 17.23 -23.56 8.46
C ALA A 159 16.68 -23.92 9.85
N LEU A 160 15.36 -23.82 10.06
CA LEU A 160 14.70 -24.22 11.31
C LEU A 160 14.74 -25.73 11.53
N ASP A 161 14.55 -26.52 10.48
CA ASP A 161 14.65 -27.98 10.57
C ASP A 161 16.09 -28.43 10.88
N TYR A 162 17.09 -27.79 10.27
CA TYR A 162 18.48 -27.98 10.68
C TYR A 162 18.72 -27.51 12.13
N ALA A 163 18.23 -26.33 12.53
CA ALA A 163 18.41 -25.82 13.89
C ALA A 163 17.76 -26.72 14.96
N ARG A 164 16.59 -27.32 14.67
CA ARG A 164 15.91 -28.29 15.53
C ARG A 164 16.76 -29.52 15.83
N GLN A 165 17.56 -29.98 14.87
CA GLN A 165 18.44 -31.13 15.06
C GLN A 165 19.60 -30.84 16.04
N TRP A 166 20.10 -29.60 16.08
CA TRP A 166 21.27 -29.23 16.87
C TRP A 166 20.94 -28.48 18.17
N PHE A 167 19.81 -27.76 18.23
CA PHE A 167 19.41 -26.90 19.34
C PHE A 167 17.90 -27.02 19.67
N PRO A 168 17.45 -28.19 20.17
CA PRO A 168 16.02 -28.48 20.39
C PRO A 168 15.35 -27.54 21.42
N LEU A 169 16.11 -27.00 22.37
CA LEU A 169 15.60 -26.09 23.42
C LEU A 169 15.15 -24.71 22.90
N PHE A 170 15.61 -24.29 21.72
CA PHE A 170 15.26 -22.99 21.13
C PHE A 170 14.24 -23.09 19.99
N ALA A 171 13.90 -24.31 19.56
CA ALA A 171 13.05 -24.58 18.41
C ALA A 171 11.65 -23.95 18.54
N ASP A 172 11.01 -24.10 19.70
CA ASP A 172 9.64 -23.61 19.94
C ASP A 172 9.58 -22.08 19.99
N THR A 173 10.60 -21.43 20.57
CA THR A 173 10.73 -19.97 20.56
C THR A 173 11.00 -19.42 19.16
N LEU A 174 11.77 -20.14 18.35
CA LEU A 174 12.05 -19.75 16.97
C LEU A 174 10.77 -19.86 16.14
N GLU A 175 9.97 -20.91 16.30
CA GLU A 175 8.73 -21.10 15.54
C GLU A 175 7.69 -19.98 15.76
N VAL A 176 7.56 -19.45 16.98
CA VAL A 176 6.69 -18.30 17.28
C VAL A 176 7.23 -17.01 16.66
N VAL A 177 8.55 -16.79 16.72
CA VAL A 177 9.21 -15.62 16.10
C VAL A 177 9.17 -15.69 14.57
N PHE A 178 9.22 -16.89 14.00
CA PHE A 178 9.12 -17.17 12.57
C PHE A 178 7.69 -17.42 12.08
N SER A 179 6.67 -17.19 12.90
CA SER A 179 5.28 -17.01 12.43
C SER A 179 5.13 -15.63 11.77
N TRP A 180 6.05 -15.30 10.86
CA TRP A 180 6.28 -13.98 10.28
C TRP A 180 5.28 -13.65 9.17
N ARG A 181 4.42 -14.57 8.75
CA ARG A 181 3.53 -14.35 7.58
C ARG A 181 2.60 -13.15 7.78
N VAL A 182 2.03 -13.00 8.97
CA VAL A 182 1.15 -11.87 9.30
C VAL A 182 1.95 -10.59 9.55
N TYR A 183 2.98 -10.67 10.41
CA TYR A 183 3.81 -9.50 10.76
C TYR A 183 4.61 -8.96 9.58
N GLY A 184 5.15 -9.85 8.75
CA GLY A 184 5.90 -9.53 7.54
C GLY A 184 5.02 -8.93 6.46
N THR A 185 3.80 -9.44 6.27
CA THR A 185 2.81 -8.80 5.40
C THR A 185 2.48 -7.40 5.88
N LEU A 186 2.14 -7.23 7.16
CA LEU A 186 1.82 -5.91 7.72
C LEU A 186 3.01 -4.95 7.60
N PHE A 187 4.21 -5.41 7.89
CA PHE A 187 5.45 -4.65 7.73
C PHE A 187 5.66 -4.24 6.28
N MET A 188 5.53 -5.17 5.33
CA MET A 188 5.72 -4.91 3.91
C MET A 188 4.68 -3.93 3.36
N LEU A 189 3.40 -4.08 3.72
CA LEU A 189 2.35 -3.12 3.36
C LEU A 189 2.61 -1.74 3.94
N THR A 190 3.02 -1.67 5.22
CA THR A 190 3.33 -0.41 5.89
C THR A 190 4.50 0.29 5.22
N VAL A 191 5.63 -0.41 5.02
CA VAL A 191 6.81 0.13 4.32
C VAL A 191 6.45 0.54 2.90
N GLY A 192 5.71 -0.29 2.17
CA GLY A 192 5.24 0.00 0.81
C GLY A 192 4.43 1.30 0.74
N LEU A 193 3.47 1.49 1.65
CA LEU A 193 2.69 2.73 1.75
C LEU A 193 3.58 3.93 2.05
N PHE A 194 4.51 3.84 3.01
CA PHE A 194 5.45 4.92 3.29
C PHE A 194 6.29 5.29 2.07
N VAL A 195 6.88 4.29 1.41
CA VAL A 195 7.69 4.44 0.20
C VAL A 195 6.89 5.17 -0.89
N VAL A 196 5.67 4.69 -1.15
CA VAL A 196 4.81 5.23 -2.20
C VAL A 196 4.39 6.67 -1.88
N HIS A 197 3.90 6.97 -0.67
CA HIS A 197 3.48 8.34 -0.33
C HIS A 197 4.66 9.34 -0.23
N LEU A 198 5.87 8.88 0.09
CA LEU A 198 7.04 9.74 0.28
C LEU A 198 7.78 10.04 -1.03
N TRP A 199 7.94 9.04 -1.90
CA TRP A 199 8.86 9.11 -3.05
C TRP A 199 8.19 9.00 -4.42
N LEU A 200 6.99 8.42 -4.50
CA LEU A 200 6.28 8.32 -5.78
C LEU A 200 5.75 9.68 -6.28
N PRO A 201 4.97 10.44 -5.48
CA PRO A 201 4.48 11.74 -5.92
C PRO A 201 5.59 12.78 -6.03
N ALA A 202 5.37 13.80 -6.86
CA ALA A 202 6.23 14.95 -6.97
C ALA A 202 6.29 15.74 -5.64
N GLY A 203 7.41 16.42 -5.42
CA GLY A 203 7.68 17.18 -4.20
C GLY A 203 8.36 16.36 -3.09
N ARG A 204 8.85 17.06 -2.06
CA ARG A 204 9.51 16.45 -0.90
C ARG A 204 8.58 16.53 0.31
N ARG A 205 8.28 15.39 0.92
CA ARG A 205 7.53 15.27 2.18
C ARG A 205 8.45 14.68 3.24
N ARG A 206 8.16 14.89 4.52
CA ARG A 206 8.86 14.18 5.61
C ARG A 206 8.04 12.97 6.01
N VAL A 207 8.70 11.96 6.59
CA VAL A 207 8.04 10.72 7.06
C VAL A 207 6.83 11.04 7.94
N PHE A 208 6.99 11.93 8.91
CA PHE A 208 5.92 12.35 9.83
C PHE A 208 4.73 13.05 9.17
N ASP A 209 4.87 13.57 7.96
CA ASP A 209 3.78 14.24 7.24
C ASP A 209 2.85 13.21 6.57
N VAL A 210 3.30 11.96 6.46
CA VAL A 210 2.62 10.86 5.75
C VAL A 210 2.03 9.82 6.72
N VAL A 211 2.60 9.70 7.93
CA VAL A 211 2.19 8.74 8.97
C VAL A 211 0.66 8.71 9.18
N PRO A 212 -0.05 9.85 9.34
CA PRO A 212 -1.47 9.82 9.67
C PRO A 212 -2.32 9.18 8.56
N GLY A 213 -2.07 9.55 7.30
CA GLY A 213 -2.75 8.98 6.15
C GLY A 213 -2.44 7.51 5.96
N VAL A 214 -1.18 7.09 6.14
CA VAL A 214 -0.80 5.66 6.05
C VAL A 214 -1.53 4.82 7.09
N LEU A 215 -1.62 5.30 8.33
CA LEU A 215 -2.36 4.60 9.39
C LEU A 215 -3.86 4.52 9.07
N VAL A 216 -4.45 5.61 8.58
CA VAL A 216 -5.87 5.62 8.19
C VAL A 216 -6.12 4.67 7.02
N THR A 217 -5.26 4.65 6.02
CA THR A 217 -5.36 3.70 4.89
C THR A 217 -5.30 2.26 5.36
N LEU A 218 -4.33 1.90 6.22
CA LEU A 218 -4.22 0.54 6.76
C LEU A 218 -5.47 0.12 7.55
N LEU A 219 -5.97 0.99 8.43
CA LEU A 219 -7.17 0.73 9.23
C LEU A 219 -8.42 0.57 8.37
N LEU A 220 -8.60 1.47 7.39
CA LEU A 220 -9.72 1.42 6.48
C LEU A 220 -9.63 0.25 5.50
N TRP A 221 -8.44 -0.17 5.05
CA TRP A 221 -8.28 -1.39 4.25
C TRP A 221 -8.67 -2.62 5.04
N LEU A 222 -8.28 -2.73 6.32
CA LEU A 222 -8.70 -3.83 7.17
C LEU A 222 -10.24 -3.85 7.33
N ALA A 223 -10.84 -2.71 7.66
CA ALA A 223 -12.29 -2.60 7.78
C ALA A 223 -13.02 -2.89 6.45
N GLY A 224 -12.51 -2.35 5.35
CA GLY A 224 -13.05 -2.54 4.00
C GLY A 224 -12.98 -3.99 3.55
N ALA A 225 -11.87 -4.69 3.83
CA ALA A 225 -11.75 -6.11 3.53
C ALA A 225 -12.80 -6.96 4.27
N LEU A 226 -13.07 -6.66 5.55
CA LEU A 226 -14.11 -7.34 6.34
C LEU A 226 -15.52 -7.04 5.81
N ILE A 227 -15.82 -5.78 5.52
CA ILE A 227 -17.11 -5.35 4.95
C ILE A 227 -17.34 -6.02 3.60
N PHE A 228 -16.32 -6.03 2.74
CA PHE A 228 -16.43 -6.61 1.40
C PHE A 228 -16.54 -8.14 1.42
N ALA A 229 -15.83 -8.81 2.33
CA ALA A 229 -15.99 -10.25 2.55
C ALA A 229 -17.41 -10.61 2.99
N TYR A 230 -18.00 -9.83 3.92
CA TYR A 230 -19.39 -9.99 4.34
C TYR A 230 -20.38 -9.75 3.18
N TYR A 231 -20.15 -8.70 2.38
CA TYR A 231 -20.93 -8.42 1.18
C TYR A 231 -20.93 -9.62 0.24
N LEU A 232 -19.76 -10.21 -0.04
CA LEU A 232 -19.64 -11.32 -0.97
C LEU A 232 -20.26 -12.62 -0.43
N ALA A 233 -20.19 -12.87 0.87
CA ALA A 233 -20.88 -13.99 1.51
C ALA A 233 -22.41 -13.92 1.33
N THR A 234 -22.96 -12.70 1.26
CA THR A 234 -24.39 -12.47 1.02
C THR A 234 -24.74 -12.51 -0.48
N PHE A 235 -23.81 -12.06 -1.33
CA PHE A 235 -23.99 -11.93 -2.79
C PHE A 235 -23.67 -13.22 -3.57
N ALA A 236 -23.14 -14.27 -2.92
CA ALA A 236 -22.73 -15.55 -3.52
C ALA A 236 -23.85 -16.32 -4.26
N ASN A 237 -25.11 -15.96 -4.05
CA ASN A 237 -26.23 -16.52 -4.81
C ASN A 237 -26.38 -15.91 -6.23
N TYR A 238 -25.78 -14.74 -6.50
CA TYR A 238 -25.84 -14.05 -7.80
C TYR A 238 -24.74 -14.52 -8.79
N THR A 239 -23.65 -15.09 -8.26
CA THR A 239 -22.49 -15.57 -9.03
C THR A 239 -22.78 -16.81 -9.90
N ALA A 240 -23.81 -17.60 -9.58
CA ALA A 240 -24.13 -18.83 -10.32
C ALA A 240 -24.55 -18.58 -11.78
N THR A 241 -25.15 -17.43 -12.10
CA THR A 241 -25.68 -17.13 -13.43
C THR A 241 -24.66 -16.40 -14.34
N TYR A 242 -23.64 -15.76 -13.76
CA TYR A 242 -22.69 -14.88 -14.49
C TYR A 242 -21.22 -15.15 -14.13
N ALA A 243 -20.88 -16.36 -13.69
CA ALA A 243 -19.63 -16.71 -12.99
C ALA A 243 -18.33 -16.10 -13.56
N GLY A 244 -18.15 -16.07 -14.88
CA GLY A 244 -16.97 -15.48 -15.52
C GLY A 244 -16.90 -13.95 -15.45
N LEU A 245 -18.02 -13.26 -15.72
CA LEU A 245 -18.10 -11.79 -15.65
C LEU A 245 -18.16 -11.29 -14.20
N ALA A 246 -18.81 -12.05 -13.33
CA ALA A 246 -18.93 -11.74 -11.91
C ALA A 246 -17.55 -11.70 -11.22
N SER A 247 -16.67 -12.65 -11.55
CA SER A 247 -15.31 -12.73 -10.98
C SER A 247 -14.49 -11.46 -11.23
N VAL A 248 -14.43 -11.00 -12.49
CA VAL A 248 -13.69 -9.78 -12.87
C VAL A 248 -14.31 -8.54 -12.24
N MET A 249 -15.64 -8.47 -12.20
CA MET A 249 -16.35 -7.34 -11.58
C MET A 249 -16.08 -7.24 -10.08
N ILE A 250 -16.09 -8.37 -9.36
CA ILE A 250 -15.79 -8.43 -7.91
C ILE A 250 -14.40 -7.85 -7.64
N VAL A 251 -13.39 -8.30 -8.40
CA VAL A 251 -12.01 -7.80 -8.27
C VAL A 251 -11.96 -6.31 -8.57
N LEU A 252 -12.60 -5.85 -9.65
CA LEU A 252 -12.56 -4.45 -10.04
C LEU A 252 -13.17 -3.55 -8.96
N ILE A 253 -14.30 -3.96 -8.37
CA ILE A 253 -14.94 -3.24 -7.26
C ILE A 253 -14.03 -3.27 -6.01
N PHE A 254 -13.40 -4.40 -5.72
CA PHE A 254 -12.47 -4.50 -4.60
C PHE A 254 -11.25 -3.56 -4.78
N LEU A 255 -10.60 -3.61 -5.94
CA LEU A 255 -9.49 -2.72 -6.28
C LEU A 255 -9.91 -1.25 -6.28
N TYR A 256 -11.14 -0.96 -6.73
CA TYR A 256 -11.72 0.38 -6.64
C TYR A 256 -11.86 0.85 -5.20
N MET A 257 -12.42 0.02 -4.31
CA MET A 257 -12.52 0.31 -2.88
C MET A 257 -11.14 0.54 -2.25
N VAL A 258 -10.17 -0.33 -2.56
CA VAL A 258 -8.77 -0.19 -2.11
C VAL A 258 -8.19 1.14 -2.59
N GLY A 259 -8.43 1.51 -3.85
CA GLY A 259 -8.01 2.78 -4.46
C GLY A 259 -8.64 4.00 -3.79
N VAL A 260 -9.95 3.97 -3.50
CA VAL A 260 -10.65 5.06 -2.79
C VAL A 260 -10.03 5.26 -1.40
N ILE A 261 -9.85 4.18 -0.63
CA ILE A 261 -9.28 4.23 0.72
C ILE A 261 -7.83 4.76 0.70
N PHE A 262 -7.05 4.35 -0.31
CA PHE A 262 -5.70 4.84 -0.51
C PHE A 262 -5.67 6.36 -0.78
N ILE A 263 -6.55 6.85 -1.65
CA ILE A 263 -6.65 8.29 -1.96
C ILE A 263 -7.14 9.07 -0.74
N ILE A 264 -8.09 8.55 0.04
CA ILE A 264 -8.51 9.17 1.31
C ILE A 264 -7.32 9.41 2.24
N GLY A 265 -6.40 8.45 2.36
CA GLY A 265 -5.18 8.63 3.14
C GLY A 265 -4.26 9.72 2.58
N ALA A 266 -4.18 9.86 1.26
CA ALA A 266 -3.43 10.92 0.61
C ALA A 266 -4.05 12.31 0.84
N GLU A 267 -5.37 12.44 0.68
CA GLU A 267 -6.14 13.67 0.94
C GLU A 267 -6.01 14.11 2.40
N LEU A 268 -6.08 13.16 3.34
CA LEU A 268 -5.88 13.44 4.76
C LEU A 268 -4.48 14.02 5.02
N ASN A 269 -3.45 13.42 4.42
CA ASN A 269 -2.08 13.93 4.54
C ASN A 269 -1.97 15.35 3.93
N ALA A 270 -2.61 15.60 2.79
CA ALA A 270 -2.64 16.91 2.13
C ALA A 270 -3.34 17.98 3.00
N ALA A 271 -4.50 17.65 3.58
CA ALA A 271 -5.22 18.53 4.49
C ALA A 271 -4.40 18.86 5.76
N LEU A 272 -3.73 17.86 6.36
CA LEU A 272 -2.86 18.07 7.52
C LEU A 272 -1.67 19.00 7.22
N LEU A 273 -1.10 18.88 6.01
CA LEU A 273 -0.06 19.78 5.51
C LEU A 273 -0.60 21.22 5.34
N LYS A 274 -1.79 21.38 4.75
CA LYS A 274 -2.46 22.69 4.51
C LYS A 274 -2.69 23.45 5.82
N PHE A 275 -3.28 22.82 6.84
CA PHE A 275 -3.58 23.48 8.12
C PHE A 275 -2.37 23.63 9.04
N ARG A 276 -1.16 23.23 8.61
CA ARG A 276 0.06 23.21 9.43
C ARG A 276 -0.18 22.63 10.83
N VAL A 277 -1.02 21.61 10.94
CA VAL A 277 -1.46 21.03 12.23
C VAL A 277 -0.25 20.69 13.09
N ARG A 278 0.82 20.21 12.47
CA ARG A 278 2.10 19.91 13.11
C ARG A 278 2.76 21.11 13.81
N ALA A 279 2.75 22.31 13.22
CA ALA A 279 3.33 23.49 13.83
C ALA A 279 2.56 23.91 15.10
N ILE A 280 1.23 23.73 15.06
CA ILE A 280 0.34 24.00 16.20
C ILE A 280 0.60 23.01 17.34
N PHE A 281 0.68 21.71 17.04
CA PHE A 281 0.99 20.69 18.05
C PHE A 281 2.39 20.86 18.63
N LYS A 282 3.41 21.13 17.80
CA LYS A 282 4.78 21.39 18.27
C LYS A 282 4.83 22.61 19.21
N ASN A 283 4.14 23.70 18.86
CA ASN A 283 4.10 24.90 19.68
C ASN A 283 3.30 24.73 20.97
N ASN A 284 2.19 23.97 20.96
CA ASN A 284 1.44 23.69 22.19
C ASN A 284 2.21 22.77 23.16
N PHE A 285 2.92 21.75 22.64
CA PHE A 285 3.70 20.83 23.47
C PHE A 285 4.97 21.48 24.05
N LEU A 286 5.64 22.36 23.29
CA LEU A 286 6.85 23.06 23.75
C LEU A 286 6.55 24.37 24.49
N GLY A 287 5.52 25.11 24.07
CA GLY A 287 5.11 26.39 24.68
C GLY A 287 4.44 26.22 26.06
N GLY A 288 3.82 25.06 26.32
CA GLY A 288 3.31 24.71 27.64
C GLY A 288 4.39 24.54 28.72
N ARG A 289 5.68 24.44 28.33
CA ARG A 289 6.81 24.34 29.26
C ARG A 289 7.38 25.70 29.68
N GLN A 290 7.27 26.75 28.86
CA GLN A 290 7.80 28.08 29.20
C GLN A 290 6.86 28.92 30.07
N ASN A 291 5.55 28.67 30.04
CA ASN A 291 4.59 29.51 30.78
C ASN A 291 4.47 29.17 32.29
N LYS A 292 5.28 28.24 32.79
CA LYS A 292 5.32 27.86 34.22
C LYS A 292 6.46 28.51 35.03
N THR A 293 7.39 29.23 34.39
CA THR A 293 8.56 29.82 35.08
C THR A 293 8.48 31.33 35.31
N SER A 294 7.44 32.02 34.84
CA SER A 294 7.25 33.46 35.11
C SER A 294 6.01 33.71 35.96
N LYS A 295 6.07 33.35 37.25
CA LYS A 295 5.21 34.00 38.26
C LYS A 295 5.86 35.36 38.59
N PRO A 296 5.12 36.48 38.53
CA PRO A 296 5.65 37.77 38.93
C PRO A 296 5.86 37.76 40.45
N HIS A 297 7.06 38.15 40.89
CA HIS A 297 7.34 38.36 42.30
C HIS A 297 6.41 39.48 42.79
N LYS A 298 5.52 39.11 43.70
CA LYS A 298 4.65 40.03 44.43
C LYS A 298 5.49 41.11 45.10
N ALA A 299 5.01 42.35 44.99
CA ALA A 299 5.45 43.51 45.74
C ALA A 299 5.64 43.18 47.24
N ALA A 300 6.76 43.62 47.78
CA ALA A 300 6.94 43.83 49.20
C ALA A 300 7.15 45.34 49.41
N ASP A 301 6.04 46.01 49.67
CA ASP A 301 6.00 47.26 50.43
C ASP A 301 6.22 46.91 51.91
N VAL A 302 7.29 47.42 52.52
CA VAL A 302 7.36 47.70 53.96
C VAL A 302 8.28 48.91 54.14
N GLY A 303 7.70 50.06 54.47
CA GLY A 303 8.42 51.27 54.80
C GLY A 303 9.13 51.23 56.16
N ARG A 304 10.24 51.97 56.25
CA ARG A 304 10.57 52.96 57.30
C ARG A 304 11.82 53.71 56.90
#